data_AF-A0A535TRK0-F1
#
_entry.id   AF-A0A535TRK0-F1
#
_cell.length_a   1.000
_cell.length_b   1.000
_cell.length_c   1.000
_cell.angle_alpha   90.00
_cell.angle_beta   90.00
_cell.angle_gamma   90.00
#
_symmetry.space_group_name_H-M   'P 1'
#
loop_
_entity.id
_entity.type
_entity.pdbx_description
1 polymer ?
#
loop_
_entity_poly.entity_id
_entity_poly.type
_entity_poly.pdbx_seq_one_letter_code
_entity_poly.pdbx_strand_id
1 'polypeptide(L)'
;MGKQVGGTAIAGAKDNCTSAGKQDLKVSSFEKQTDANTALLSGRADIGFLDSQIAAYQAKATNGKVKSTGQGCSVSPYGIAMAKGSPVEKAVQDAVKYLIDNGYYKTILQTWSVTDGAIASSDVKINDNNSIGATCVP
;
A
#
# COMPACT_ATOMS: atom_id res chain seq x y z
N MET A 1 0.63 -6.63 -17.10
CA MET A 1 -0.48 -6.58 -16.10
C MET A 1 0.05 -6.95 -14.73
N GLY A 2 -0.18 -6.11 -13.71
CA GLY A 2 0.27 -6.37 -12.34
C GLY A 2 -0.32 -7.67 -11.78
N LYS A 3 0.40 -8.27 -10.83
CA LYS A 3 -0.05 -9.47 -10.12
C LYS A 3 -0.34 -9.12 -8.66
N GLN A 4 -1.39 -9.70 -8.10
CA GLN A 4 -1.68 -9.66 -6.67
C GLN A 4 -0.55 -10.33 -5.87
N VAL A 5 -0.53 -10.09 -4.56
CA VAL A 5 0.23 -10.92 -3.61
C VAL A 5 -0.20 -12.38 -3.82
N GLY A 6 0.73 -13.25 -4.22
CA GLY A 6 0.45 -14.63 -4.64
C GLY A 6 0.47 -14.88 -6.15
N GLY A 7 0.71 -13.86 -6.99
CA GLY A 7 1.04 -14.04 -8.41
C GLY A 7 -0.15 -14.09 -9.38
N THR A 8 -1.38 -13.96 -8.89
CA THR A 8 -2.62 -13.89 -9.69
C THR A 8 -2.72 -12.57 -10.44
N ALA A 9 -3.18 -12.57 -11.69
CA ALA A 9 -3.38 -11.33 -12.44
C ALA A 9 -4.44 -10.43 -11.77
N ILE A 10 -4.20 -9.11 -11.77
CA ILE A 10 -5.21 -8.14 -11.32
C ILE A 10 -6.34 -8.11 -12.35
N ALA A 11 -7.56 -8.43 -11.92
CA ALA A 11 -8.74 -8.41 -12.78
C ALA A 11 -8.96 -7.02 -13.40
N GLY A 12 -9.22 -6.97 -14.71
CA GLY A 12 -9.45 -5.73 -15.45
C GLY A 12 -8.18 -4.97 -15.88
N ALA A 13 -7.00 -5.27 -15.32
CA ALA A 13 -5.76 -4.63 -15.75
C ALA A 13 -5.49 -4.94 -17.23
N LYS A 14 -5.17 -3.93 -18.03
CA LYS A 14 -4.78 -4.07 -19.44
C LYS A 14 -3.42 -3.45 -19.67
N ASP A 15 -2.67 -4.00 -20.63
CA ASP A 15 -1.48 -3.33 -21.12
C ASP A 15 -1.89 -2.26 -22.14
N ASN A 16 -1.92 -1.01 -21.69
CA ASN A 16 -2.24 0.14 -22.54
C ASN A 16 -1.00 0.68 -23.29
N CYS A 17 0.20 0.13 -23.05
CA CYS A 17 1.43 0.58 -23.72
C CYS A 17 1.37 0.28 -25.21
N THR A 18 0.92 -0.91 -25.59
CA THR A 18 0.83 -1.34 -26.99
C THR A 18 -0.13 -0.48 -27.80
N SER A 19 -1.31 -0.18 -27.24
CA SER A 19 -2.28 0.74 -27.85
C SER A 19 -1.74 2.17 -27.98
N ALA A 20 -0.77 2.56 -27.15
CA ALA A 20 -0.06 3.83 -27.22
C ALA A 20 1.23 3.78 -28.08
N GLY A 21 1.48 2.68 -28.80
CA GLY A 21 2.67 2.51 -29.65
C GLY A 21 3.98 2.34 -28.86
N LYS A 22 3.91 1.98 -27.58
CA LYS A 22 5.05 1.74 -26.69
C LYS A 22 5.31 0.23 -26.54
N GLN A 23 6.50 -0.10 -26.03
CA GLN A 23 6.86 -1.48 -25.69
C GLN A 23 5.94 -2.05 -24.62
N ASP A 24 5.67 -3.35 -24.73
CA ASP A 24 4.90 -4.13 -23.77
C ASP A 24 5.46 -4.00 -22.35
N LEU A 25 4.54 -3.97 -21.38
CA LEU A 25 4.89 -3.91 -19.98
C LEU A 25 5.32 -5.30 -19.46
N LYS A 26 6.61 -5.45 -19.16
CA LYS A 26 7.15 -6.66 -18.54
C LYS A 26 7.02 -6.61 -17.02
N VAL A 27 6.21 -7.51 -16.45
CA VAL A 27 6.06 -7.63 -14.99
C VAL A 27 7.01 -8.70 -14.45
N SER A 28 7.83 -8.30 -13.48
CA SER A 28 8.58 -9.22 -12.64
C SER A 28 7.93 -9.28 -11.27
N SER A 29 7.74 -10.48 -10.73
CA SER A 29 7.20 -10.69 -9.38
C SER A 29 8.27 -11.29 -8.48
N PHE A 30 8.28 -10.86 -7.23
CA PHE A 30 9.25 -11.28 -6.22
C PHE A 30 8.49 -11.66 -4.96
N GLU A 31 8.96 -12.68 -4.25
CA GLU A 31 8.38 -13.07 -2.96
C GLU A 31 8.76 -12.09 -1.85
N LYS A 32 9.97 -11.52 -1.92
CA LYS A 32 10.50 -10.60 -0.92
C LYS A 32 10.64 -9.20 -1.47
N GLN A 33 10.24 -8.21 -0.67
CA GLN A 33 10.43 -6.80 -0.99
C GLN A 33 11.92 -6.44 -1.20
N THR A 34 12.83 -7.11 -0.49
CA THR A 34 14.29 -6.90 -0.64
C THR A 34 14.78 -7.20 -2.06
N ASP A 35 14.19 -8.21 -2.71
CA ASP A 35 14.60 -8.65 -4.04
C ASP A 35 14.03 -7.69 -5.11
N ALA A 36 12.78 -7.25 -4.93
CA ALA A 36 12.18 -6.19 -5.75
C ALA A 36 12.98 -4.88 -5.66
N ASN A 37 13.38 -4.48 -4.45
CA ASN A 37 14.21 -3.30 -4.23
C ASN A 37 15.58 -3.42 -4.92
N THR A 38 16.22 -4.60 -4.84
CA THR A 38 17.49 -4.87 -5.49
C THR A 38 17.37 -4.81 -7.02
N ALA A 39 16.27 -5.33 -7.58
CA ALA A 39 15.99 -5.25 -9.01
C ALA A 39 15.83 -3.79 -9.47
N LEU A 40 15.13 -2.95 -8.70
CA LEU A 40 14.98 -1.53 -8.98
C LEU A 40 16.33 -0.79 -8.89
N LEU A 41 17.06 -0.98 -7.79
CA LEU A 41 18.33 -0.29 -7.54
C LEU A 41 19.46 -0.69 -8.50
N SER A 42 19.42 -1.90 -9.04
CA SER A 42 20.38 -2.38 -10.04
C SER A 42 20.01 -2.01 -11.49
N GLY A 43 18.84 -1.40 -11.71
CA GLY A 43 18.34 -1.09 -13.05
C GLY A 43 17.77 -2.29 -13.81
N ARG A 44 17.60 -3.44 -13.17
CA ARG A 44 16.89 -4.60 -13.75
C ARG A 44 15.39 -4.34 -13.89
N ALA A 45 14.84 -3.42 -13.11
CA ALA A 45 13.46 -2.93 -13.24
C ALA A 45 13.46 -1.39 -13.23
N ASP A 46 12.60 -0.79 -14.07
CA ASP A 46 12.47 0.68 -14.14
C ASP A 46 11.57 1.25 -13.04
N ILE A 47 10.56 0.46 -12.60
CA ILE A 47 9.54 0.87 -11.63
C ILE A 47 9.28 -0.27 -10.64
N GLY A 48 9.23 0.08 -9.35
CA GLY A 48 8.66 -0.77 -8.30
C GLY A 48 7.24 -0.30 -7.95
N PHE A 49 6.34 -1.24 -7.68
CA PHE A 49 4.99 -0.94 -7.19
C PHE A 49 4.90 -1.33 -5.71
N LEU A 50 4.60 -0.36 -4.85
CA LEU A 50 4.57 -0.50 -3.40
C LEU A 50 3.47 0.37 -2.81
N ASP A 51 3.04 0.01 -1.61
CA ASP A 51 2.20 0.86 -0.77
C ASP A 51 2.92 2.19 -0.50
N SER A 52 2.17 3.30 -0.48
CA SER A 52 2.74 4.66 -0.49
C SER A 52 3.72 4.94 0.65
N GLN A 53 3.43 4.42 1.84
CA GLN A 53 4.23 4.53 3.04
C GLN A 53 5.55 3.77 2.91
N ILE A 54 5.51 2.57 2.29
CA ILE A 54 6.69 1.74 2.05
C ILE A 54 7.56 2.37 0.96
N ALA A 55 6.95 2.94 -0.09
CA ALA A 55 7.67 3.71 -1.11
C ALA A 55 8.40 4.92 -0.50
N ALA A 56 7.72 5.69 0.36
CA ALA A 56 8.32 6.83 1.07
C ALA A 56 9.48 6.39 1.98
N TYR A 57 9.30 5.31 2.73
CA TYR A 57 10.37 4.73 3.54
C TYR A 57 11.57 4.30 2.69
N GLN A 58 11.33 3.63 1.55
CA GLN A 58 12.38 3.16 0.66
C GLN A 58 13.18 4.32 0.05
N ALA A 59 12.50 5.40 -0.36
CA ALA A 59 13.16 6.61 -0.84
C ALA A 59 14.09 7.21 0.23
N LYS A 60 13.63 7.27 1.48
CA LYS A 60 14.45 7.71 2.63
C LYS A 60 15.63 6.77 2.89
N ALA A 61 15.37 5.47 3.01
CA ALA A 61 16.37 4.44 3.34
C ALA A 61 17.48 4.32 2.28
N THR A 62 17.19 4.69 1.03
CA THR A 62 18.16 4.68 -0.07
C THR A 62 18.84 6.02 -0.30
N ASN A 63 18.68 6.99 0.61
CA ASN A 63 19.19 8.36 0.46
C ASN A 63 18.77 8.99 -0.89
N GLY A 64 17.52 8.78 -1.30
CA GLY A 64 16.96 9.38 -2.51
C GLY A 64 17.39 8.76 -3.83
N LYS A 65 18.07 7.60 -3.83
CA LYS A 65 18.38 6.86 -5.08
C LYS A 65 17.13 6.40 -5.82
N VAL A 66 16.01 6.26 -5.13
CA VAL A 66 14.69 6.05 -5.71
C VAL A 66 13.73 7.15 -5.23
N LYS A 67 12.67 7.38 -6.00
CA LYS A 67 11.60 8.32 -5.67
C LYS A 67 10.24 7.77 -6.11
N SER A 68 9.19 8.19 -5.44
CA SER A 68 7.82 7.95 -5.91
C SER A 68 7.52 8.81 -7.13
N THR A 69 6.67 8.32 -8.02
CA THR A 69 6.18 9.03 -9.20
C THR A 69 4.67 8.77 -9.38
N GLY A 70 3.96 9.72 -9.96
CA GLY A 70 2.51 9.65 -10.13
C GLY A 70 1.72 9.88 -8.83
N GLN A 71 0.42 9.64 -8.90
CA GLN A 71 -0.48 9.66 -7.74
C GLN A 71 -0.72 8.23 -7.24
N GLY A 72 -0.90 8.09 -5.92
CA GLY A 72 -1.37 6.84 -5.34
C GLY A 72 -2.74 6.46 -5.91
N CYS A 73 -2.93 5.17 -6.15
CA CYS A 73 -4.17 4.58 -6.62
C CYS A 73 -4.49 3.35 -5.75
N SER A 74 -5.73 2.88 -5.82
CA SER A 74 -6.28 1.80 -4.98
C SER A 74 -5.97 2.00 -3.49
N VAL A 75 -6.02 3.25 -3.02
CA VAL A 75 -5.74 3.57 -1.61
C VAL A 75 -6.83 2.97 -0.74
N SER A 76 -6.44 2.40 0.40
CA SER A 76 -7.35 1.76 1.36
C SER A 76 -6.75 1.84 2.76
N PRO A 77 -7.56 2.02 3.81
CA PRO A 77 -7.07 1.85 5.17
C PRO A 77 -6.61 0.40 5.39
N TYR A 78 -5.59 0.23 6.22
CA TYR A 78 -5.22 -1.10 6.72
C TYR A 78 -6.13 -1.51 7.88
N GLY A 79 -6.42 -2.80 7.95
CA GLY A 79 -7.22 -3.41 9.00
C GLY A 79 -6.42 -4.37 9.89
N ILE A 80 -6.93 -4.61 11.09
CA ILE A 80 -6.45 -5.68 11.97
C ILE A 80 -7.27 -6.93 11.63
N ALA A 81 -6.63 -7.94 11.04
CA ALA A 81 -7.29 -9.19 10.70
C ALA A 81 -7.57 -10.02 11.97
N MET A 82 -8.81 -10.52 12.08
CA MET A 82 -9.25 -11.38 13.18
C MET A 82 -10.07 -12.54 12.63
N ALA A 83 -10.15 -13.63 13.39
CA ALA A 83 -11.08 -14.71 13.10
C ALA A 83 -12.52 -14.18 13.14
N LYS A 84 -13.36 -14.63 12.20
CA LYS A 84 -14.76 -14.20 12.12
C LYS A 84 -15.51 -14.57 13.41
N GLY A 85 -16.17 -13.59 14.02
CA GLY A 85 -16.91 -13.78 15.27
C GLY A 85 -16.01 -13.84 16.49
N SER A 86 -14.81 -13.26 16.41
CA SER A 86 -13.87 -13.23 17.53
C SER A 86 -14.47 -12.44 18.71
N PRO A 87 -14.38 -12.96 19.95
CA PRO A 87 -14.94 -12.28 21.11
C PRO A 87 -14.22 -10.96 21.44
N VAL A 88 -13.08 -10.68 20.80
CA VAL A 88 -12.30 -9.45 21.03
C VAL A 88 -12.52 -8.37 19.96
N GLU A 89 -13.38 -8.57 18.96
CA GLU A 89 -13.59 -7.60 17.86
C GLU A 89 -13.87 -6.18 18.39
N LYS A 90 -14.82 -6.07 19.34
CA LYS A 90 -15.19 -4.79 19.94
C LYS A 90 -14.08 -4.19 20.80
N ALA A 91 -13.41 -5.01 21.61
CA ALA A 91 -12.32 -4.55 22.47
C ALA A 91 -11.13 -4.00 21.65
N VAL A 92 -10.78 -4.66 20.55
CA VAL A 92 -9.73 -4.19 19.63
C VAL A 92 -10.17 -2.91 18.92
N GLN A 93 -11.42 -2.84 18.45
CA GLN A 93 -11.97 -1.61 17.85
C GLN A 93 -11.85 -0.42 18.81
N ASP A 94 -12.26 -0.60 20.07
CA ASP A 94 -12.23 0.46 21.08
C ASP A 94 -10.80 0.86 21.45
N ALA A 95 -9.87 -0.10 21.52
CA ALA A 95 -8.46 0.18 21.75
C ALA A 95 -7.85 1.05 20.64
N VAL A 96 -8.16 0.77 19.37
CA VAL A 96 -7.68 1.60 18.24
C VAL A 96 -8.26 3.01 18.31
N LYS A 97 -9.57 3.14 18.59
CA LYS A 97 -10.21 4.44 18.78
C LYS A 97 -9.57 5.23 19.91
N TYR A 98 -9.32 4.58 21.05
CA TYR A 98 -8.62 5.18 22.18
C TYR A 98 -7.24 5.72 21.79
N LEU A 99 -6.46 4.96 21.01
CA LEU A 99 -5.15 5.42 20.53
C LEU A 99 -5.27 6.67 19.63
N ILE A 100 -6.31 6.75 18.80
CA ILE A 100 -6.57 7.91 17.94
C ILE A 100 -7.00 9.11 18.77
N ASP A 101 -8.01 8.94 19.62
CA ASP A 101 -8.64 10.02 20.39
C ASP A 101 -7.69 10.63 21.43
N ASN A 102 -6.70 9.86 21.90
CA ASN A 102 -5.69 10.32 22.86
C ASN A 102 -4.34 10.67 22.21
N GLY A 103 -4.28 10.78 20.88
CA GLY A 103 -3.10 11.28 20.16
C GLY A 103 -1.93 10.29 20.03
N TYR A 104 -1.97 9.12 20.67
CA TYR A 104 -0.94 8.09 20.55
C TYR A 104 -0.75 7.63 19.11
N TYR A 105 -1.85 7.42 18.37
CA TYR A 105 -1.82 7.06 16.95
C TYR A 105 -1.07 8.10 16.13
N LYS A 106 -1.34 9.39 16.35
CA LYS A 106 -0.65 10.49 15.66
C LYS A 106 0.86 10.46 15.93
N THR A 107 1.26 10.26 17.18
CA THR A 107 2.67 10.15 17.57
C THR A 107 3.37 8.97 16.87
N ILE A 108 2.70 7.82 16.78
CA ILE A 108 3.21 6.65 16.05
C ILE A 108 3.40 6.98 14.56
N LEU A 109 2.39 7.55 13.90
CA LEU A 109 2.49 7.90 12.48
C LEU A 109 3.60 8.91 12.20
N GLN A 110 3.79 9.90 13.09
CA GLN A 110 4.86 10.88 12.97
C GLN A 110 6.25 10.25 13.09
N THR A 111 6.42 9.34 14.04
CA THR A 111 7.68 8.60 14.26
C THR A 111 8.13 7.89 12.98
N TRP A 112 7.17 7.32 12.25
CA TRP A 112 7.41 6.60 11.01
C TRP A 112 7.28 7.45 9.75
N SER A 113 6.94 8.74 9.87
CA SER A 113 6.73 9.67 8.75
C SER A 113 5.65 9.19 7.77
N VAL A 114 4.55 8.63 8.28
CA VAL A 114 3.42 8.05 7.51
C VAL A 114 2.09 8.72 7.82
N THR A 115 2.12 10.00 8.17
CA THR A 115 0.94 10.78 8.61
C THR A 115 -0.14 10.89 7.55
N ASP A 116 0.21 10.80 6.26
CA ASP A 116 -0.74 10.91 5.15
C ASP A 116 -1.72 9.72 5.10
N GLY A 117 -1.40 8.61 5.78
CA GLY A 117 -2.28 7.45 5.94
C GLY A 117 -3.19 7.50 7.16
N ALA A 118 -3.27 8.64 7.86
CA ALA A 118 -4.09 8.76 9.06
C ALA A 118 -5.59 8.62 8.73
N ILE A 119 -6.32 7.92 9.61
CA ILE A 119 -7.78 7.86 9.60
C ILE A 119 -8.36 8.55 10.84
N ALA A 120 -9.63 8.93 10.78
CA ALA A 120 -10.34 9.43 11.96
C ALA A 120 -10.86 8.27 12.82
N SER A 121 -11.11 8.54 14.11
CA SER A 121 -11.73 7.56 15.02
C SER A 121 -13.09 7.07 14.50
N SER A 122 -13.84 7.92 13.80
CA SER A 122 -15.11 7.57 13.13
C SER A 122 -14.98 6.51 12.04
N ASP A 123 -13.78 6.34 11.49
CA ASP A 123 -13.52 5.42 10.37
C ASP A 123 -13.11 4.03 10.85
N VAL A 124 -12.83 3.86 12.15
CA VAL A 124 -12.52 2.56 12.75
C VAL A 124 -13.78 1.72 12.89
N LYS A 125 -13.99 0.79 11.95
CA LYS A 125 -15.20 -0.04 11.84
C LYS A 125 -14.86 -1.51 11.64
N ILE A 126 -15.70 -2.38 12.18
CA ILE A 126 -15.61 -3.83 11.98
C ILE A 126 -16.17 -4.17 10.60
N ASN A 127 -15.43 -4.99 9.84
CA ASN A 127 -15.82 -5.46 8.51
C ASN A 127 -16.09 -4.35 7.48
N ASP A 128 -15.42 -3.19 7.61
CA ASP A 128 -15.40 -2.16 6.57
C ASP A 128 -14.14 -2.32 5.71
N ASN A 129 -14.32 -2.78 4.47
CA ASN A 129 -13.26 -3.00 3.48
C ASN A 129 -13.44 -2.10 2.25
N ASN A 130 -14.18 -1.00 2.38
CA ASN A 130 -14.44 -0.09 1.28
C ASN A 130 -13.15 0.60 0.85
N SER A 131 -12.87 0.58 -0.45
CA SER A 131 -11.73 1.30 -1.02
C SER A 131 -11.95 2.82 -0.95
N ILE A 132 -10.86 3.56 -0.73
CA ILE A 132 -10.87 5.03 -0.74
C ILE A 132 -10.09 5.53 -1.96
N GLY A 133 -10.78 6.22 -2.86
CA GLY A 133 -10.15 6.85 -4.03
C GLY A 133 -10.13 6.00 -5.29
N ALA A 134 -9.37 6.48 -6.28
CA ALA A 134 -9.35 5.92 -7.64
C ALA A 134 -8.65 4.56 -7.69
N THR A 135 -9.13 3.65 -8.51
CA THR A 135 -8.52 2.34 -8.75
C THR A 135 -7.23 2.45 -9.59
N CYS A 136 -6.25 1.57 -9.33
CA CYS A 136 -5.07 1.40 -10.18
C CYS A 136 -5.36 0.68 -11.50
N VAL A 137 -6.56 0.10 -11.64
CA VAL A 137 -7.03 -0.54 -12.87
C VAL A 137 -7.81 0.51 -13.67
N PRO A 138 -7.25 1.02 -14.78
CA PRO A 138 -7.96 1.95 -15.66
C PRO A 138 -9.16 1.32 -16.37
#